data_AF-A0A7S1QLG1-F1
#
_entry.id   AF-A0A7S1QLG1-F1
#
_cell.length_a   1.000
_cell.length_b   1.000
_cell.length_c   1.000
_cell.angle_alpha   90.00
_cell.angle_beta   90.00
_cell.angle_gamma   90.00
#
_symmetry.space_group_name_H-M   'P 1'
#
loop_
_entity.id
_entity.type
_entity.pdbx_description
1 polymer ?
#
loop_
_entity_poly.entity_id
_entity_poly.type
_entity_poly.pdbx_seq_one_letter_code
_entity_poly.pdbx_strand_id
1 'polypeptide(L)'
;WACAAAGEQTSPLVAPALRLLGNLLSASADAVGDAVVAAGALAVLAEAVPSASAPLQVRCEAAWALSNMAAGTPSQVQHLVGSARAVAALCVVLEADAPEDLRRECAWAVASLARRGPELPKHLDRKRLLRATAAALGAG
;
A
#
# COMPACT_ATOMS: atom_id res chain seq x y z
N TRP A 1 3.27 -16.79 -19.95
CA TRP A 1 2.60 -16.22 -21.13
C TRP A 1 2.38 -14.75 -20.83
N ALA A 2 3.09 -13.91 -21.58
CA ALA A 2 3.30 -12.51 -21.27
C ALA A 2 2.19 -11.66 -21.88
N CYS A 3 1.41 -10.98 -21.04
CA CYS A 3 0.64 -9.81 -21.47
C CYS A 3 1.56 -8.59 -21.36
N ALA A 4 2.33 -8.34 -22.42
CA ALA A 4 2.87 -7.02 -22.69
C ALA A 4 1.72 -6.15 -23.22
N ALA A 5 1.28 -5.17 -22.44
CA ALA A 5 0.36 -4.14 -22.90
C ALA A 5 0.93 -2.76 -22.58
N ALA A 6 1.12 -1.99 -23.66
CA ALA A 6 1.15 -0.52 -23.73
C ALA A 6 2.18 0.25 -22.87
N GLY A 7 3.33 0.55 -23.47
CA GLY A 7 3.61 1.96 -23.83
C GLY A 7 3.94 3.01 -22.76
N GLU A 8 4.20 2.66 -21.51
CA GLU A 8 4.89 3.59 -20.58
C GLU A 8 6.33 3.13 -20.36
N GLN A 9 7.31 3.95 -20.74
CA GLN A 9 8.70 3.76 -20.30
C GLN A 9 8.79 4.09 -18.81
N THR A 10 8.21 3.24 -17.95
CA THR A 10 8.60 3.22 -16.54
C THR A 10 10.07 2.84 -16.49
N SER A 11 10.89 3.68 -15.86
CA SER A 11 12.31 3.41 -15.69
C SER A 11 12.51 1.99 -15.17
N PRO A 12 13.44 1.20 -15.75
CA PRO A 12 13.66 -0.20 -15.34
C PRO A 12 14.10 -0.31 -13.88
N LEU A 13 14.43 0.81 -13.23
CA LEU A 13 14.81 0.91 -11.83
C LEU A 13 13.62 0.97 -10.87
N VAL A 14 12.40 1.26 -11.34
CA VAL A 14 11.24 1.46 -10.45
C VAL A 14 10.91 0.19 -9.66
N ALA A 15 10.77 -0.96 -10.33
CA ALA A 15 10.45 -2.21 -9.64
C ALA A 15 11.57 -2.65 -8.66
N PRO A 16 12.87 -2.65 -9.03
CA PRO A 16 13.96 -2.90 -8.09
C PRO A 16 13.99 -1.92 -6.90
N ALA A 17 13.71 -0.63 -7.12
CA ALA A 17 13.69 0.37 -6.07
C ALA A 17 12.53 0.14 -5.08
N LEU A 18 11.33 -0.15 -5.58
CA LEU A 18 10.19 -0.51 -4.73
C LEU A 18 10.45 -1.78 -3.94
N ARG A 19 11.09 -2.77 -4.56
CA ARG A 19 11.46 -4.02 -3.89
C ARG A 19 12.45 -3.79 -2.75
N LEU A 20 13.47 -2.96 -2.98
CA LEU A 20 14.40 -2.52 -1.94
C LEU A 20 13.67 -1.80 -0.81
N LEU A 21 12.81 -0.83 -1.14
CA LEU A 21 12.03 -0.09 -0.15
C LEU A 21 11.16 -1.00 0.70
N GLY A 22 10.43 -1.94 0.09
CA GLY A 22 9.60 -2.87 0.82
C GLY A 22 10.41 -3.80 1.71
N ASN A 23 11.59 -4.28 1.27
CA ASN A 23 12.50 -5.07 2.09
C ASN A 23 13.04 -4.27 3.29
N LEU A 24 13.39 -3.00 3.08
CA LEU A 24 13.82 -2.11 4.16
C LEU A 24 12.69 -1.91 5.17
N LEU A 25 11.46 -1.66 4.70
CA LEU A 25 10.28 -1.51 5.57
C LEU A 25 9.88 -2.81 6.30
N SER A 26 10.27 -3.97 5.78
CA SER A 26 10.14 -5.24 6.51
C SER A 26 11.12 -5.37 7.68
N ALA A 27 12.22 -4.59 7.69
CA ALA A 27 13.12 -4.56 8.83
C ALA A 27 12.45 -3.79 9.98
N SER A 28 12.33 -4.46 11.13
CA SER A 28 11.74 -3.90 12.36
C SER A 28 12.64 -2.86 13.04
N ALA A 29 13.03 -1.81 12.31
CA ALA A 29 13.90 -0.75 12.78
C ALA A 29 13.24 0.62 12.55
N ASP A 30 12.99 1.36 13.63
CA ASP A 30 12.30 2.67 13.59
C ASP A 30 13.01 3.67 12.67
N ALA A 31 14.35 3.70 12.70
CA ALA A 31 15.17 4.58 11.85
C ALA A 31 14.90 4.39 10.35
N VAL A 32 14.49 3.20 9.92
CA VAL A 32 14.14 2.94 8.51
C VAL A 32 12.80 3.59 8.18
N GLY A 33 11.81 3.50 9.06
CA GLY A 33 10.52 4.17 8.89
C GLY A 33 10.69 5.68 8.75
N ASP A 34 11.47 6.28 9.65
CA ASP A 34 11.78 7.72 9.64
C ASP A 34 12.50 8.13 8.35
N ALA A 35 13.48 7.34 7.90
CA ALA A 35 14.20 7.59 6.65
C ALA A 35 13.29 7.51 5.42
N VAL A 36 12.37 6.54 5.36
CA VAL A 36 11.39 6.42 4.27
C VAL A 36 10.49 7.66 4.19
N VAL A 37 10.04 8.16 5.34
CA VAL A 37 9.22 9.38 5.40
C VAL A 37 10.04 10.61 5.00
N ALA A 38 11.25 10.77 5.55
CA ALA A 38 12.14 11.88 5.25
C ALA A 38 12.54 11.94 3.77
N ALA A 39 12.68 10.78 3.11
CA ALA A 39 12.96 10.67 1.68
C ALA A 39 11.74 10.97 0.78
N GLY A 40 10.56 11.23 1.36
CA GLY A 40 9.32 11.45 0.61
C GLY A 40 8.74 10.19 -0.05
N ALA A 41 9.31 9.01 0.23
CA ALA A 41 8.92 7.76 -0.42
C ALA A 41 7.47 7.38 -0.10
N LEU A 42 6.96 7.72 1.10
CA LEU A 42 5.57 7.47 1.47
C LEU A 42 4.57 8.19 0.54
N ALA A 43 4.88 9.41 0.09
CA ALA A 43 4.03 10.15 -0.84
C ALA A 43 4.03 9.49 -2.23
N VAL A 44 5.21 9.07 -2.71
CA VAL A 44 5.37 8.38 -4.00
C VAL A 44 4.59 7.05 -4.00
N LEU A 45 4.69 6.27 -2.92
CA LEU A 45 3.94 5.02 -2.77
C LEU A 45 2.43 5.26 -2.80
N ALA A 46 1.95 6.29 -2.08
CA ALA A 46 0.54 6.67 -2.04
C ALA A 46 0.00 7.12 -3.41
N GLU A 47 0.84 7.67 -4.28
CA GLU A 47 0.50 8.04 -5.66
C GLU A 47 0.50 6.85 -6.61
N ALA A 48 1.47 5.94 -6.46
CA ALA A 48 1.62 4.79 -7.33
C ALA A 48 0.44 3.81 -7.21
N VAL A 49 -0.02 3.51 -6.00
CA VAL A 49 -1.06 2.49 -5.72
C VAL A 49 -2.34 2.66 -6.56
N PRO A 50 -3.02 3.83 -6.54
CA PRO A 50 -4.25 4.04 -7.28
C PRO A 50 -4.03 4.45 -8.75
N SER A 51 -2.79 4.68 -9.19
CA SER A 51 -2.52 5.18 -10.53
C SER A 51 -2.90 4.17 -11.60
N ALA A 52 -3.91 4.48 -12.41
CA ALA A 52 -4.32 3.64 -13.53
C ALA A 52 -3.32 3.67 -14.69
N SER A 53 -2.45 4.68 -14.75
CA SER A 53 -1.42 4.80 -15.78
C SER A 53 -0.20 3.94 -15.45
N ALA A 54 0.13 3.77 -14.15
CA ALA A 54 1.26 2.96 -13.72
C ALA A 54 1.06 1.46 -14.03
N PRO A 55 2.13 0.73 -14.40
CA PRO A 55 2.07 -0.73 -14.60
C PRO A 55 1.57 -1.45 -13.35
N LEU A 56 0.74 -2.48 -13.54
CA LEU A 56 0.16 -3.24 -12.43
C LEU A 56 1.21 -3.73 -11.41
N GLN A 57 2.35 -4.23 -11.90
CA GLN A 57 3.45 -4.67 -11.04
C GLN A 57 3.97 -3.56 -10.11
N VAL A 58 4.12 -2.33 -10.62
CA VAL A 58 4.56 -1.16 -9.83
C VAL A 58 3.53 -0.84 -8.74
N ARG A 59 2.24 -0.90 -9.08
CA ARG A 59 1.16 -0.67 -8.13
C ARG A 59 1.13 -1.73 -7.03
N CYS A 60 1.31 -3.00 -7.40
CA CYS A 60 1.37 -4.12 -6.45
C CYS A 60 2.58 -3.99 -5.52
N GLU A 61 3.77 -3.70 -6.04
CA GLU A 61 4.97 -3.51 -5.22
C GLU A 61 4.85 -2.30 -4.28
N ALA A 62 4.20 -1.23 -4.73
CA ALA A 62 3.91 -0.07 -3.89
C ALA A 62 2.93 -0.41 -2.76
N ALA A 63 1.85 -1.12 -3.07
CA ALA A 63 0.87 -1.59 -2.08
C ALA A 63 1.54 -2.56 -1.08
N TRP A 64 2.38 -3.47 -1.57
CA TRP A 64 3.15 -4.41 -0.76
C TRP A 64 4.08 -3.67 0.21
N ALA A 65 4.82 -2.65 -0.25
CA ALA A 65 5.69 -1.84 0.61
C ALA A 65 4.90 -1.12 1.73
N LEU A 66 3.72 -0.55 1.41
CA LEU A 66 2.83 0.03 2.42
C LEU A 66 2.31 -1.02 3.41
N SER A 67 2.06 -2.25 2.94
CA SER A 67 1.64 -3.36 3.79
C SER A 67 2.71 -3.76 4.80
N ASN A 68 3.99 -3.74 4.39
CA ASN A 68 5.12 -3.99 5.28
C ASN A 68 5.22 -2.89 6.36
N MET A 69 5.04 -1.62 5.98
CA MET A 69 5.00 -0.52 6.93
C MET A 69 3.84 -0.64 7.91
N ALA A 70 2.65 -1.06 7.44
CA ALA A 70 1.48 -1.35 8.28
C ALA A 70 1.71 -2.53 9.25
N ALA A 71 2.55 -3.49 8.85
CA ALA A 71 2.92 -4.65 9.67
C ALA A 71 4.17 -4.40 10.55
N GLY A 72 4.87 -3.28 10.37
CA GLY A 72 6.19 -2.96 10.92
C GLY A 72 6.23 -2.51 12.40
N THR A 73 7.11 -1.61 12.79
CA THR A 73 7.19 -1.10 14.17
C THR A 73 6.02 -0.15 14.49
N PRO A 74 5.74 0.17 15.77
CA PRO A 74 4.73 1.17 16.10
C PRO A 74 4.98 2.54 15.46
N SER A 75 6.25 2.97 15.36
CA SER A 75 6.62 4.22 14.68
C SER A 75 6.26 4.19 13.19
N GLN A 76 6.65 3.11 12.49
CA GLN A 76 6.31 2.91 11.08
C GLN A 76 4.80 2.98 10.83
N VAL A 77 4.01 2.35 11.72
CA VAL A 77 2.56 2.38 11.61
C VAL A 77 2.00 3.78 11.87
N GLN A 78 2.51 4.52 12.84
CA GLN A 78 2.08 5.89 13.09
C GLN A 78 2.37 6.82 11.92
N HIS A 79 3.52 6.67 11.26
CA HIS A 79 3.82 7.41 10.03
C HIS A 79 2.81 7.13 8.91
N LEU A 80 2.47 5.84 8.71
CA LEU A 80 1.49 5.45 7.71
C LEU A 80 0.09 5.99 8.03
N VAL A 81 -0.35 5.85 9.29
CA VAL A 81 -1.64 6.37 9.80
C VAL A 81 -1.71 7.89 9.70
N GLY A 82 -0.61 8.58 9.99
CA GLY A 82 -0.49 10.04 9.85
C GLY A 82 -0.60 10.52 8.40
N SER A 83 -0.30 9.65 7.43
CA SER A 83 -0.49 9.92 6.01
C SER A 83 -1.89 9.55 5.54
N ALA A 84 -2.83 10.47 5.70
CA ALA A 84 -4.22 10.30 5.22
C ALA A 84 -4.28 9.91 3.73
N ARG A 85 -3.35 10.42 2.91
CA ARG A 85 -3.25 10.08 1.49
C ARG A 85 -2.89 8.63 1.26
N ALA A 86 -1.91 8.09 2.00
CA ALA A 86 -1.49 6.70 1.85
C ALA A 86 -2.60 5.73 2.27
N VAL A 87 -3.30 6.03 3.37
CA VAL A 87 -4.43 5.18 3.80
C VAL A 87 -5.60 5.28 2.84
N ALA A 88 -5.93 6.48 2.35
CA ALA A 88 -6.99 6.67 1.35
C ALA A 88 -6.69 5.94 0.04
N ALA A 89 -5.43 5.95 -0.42
CA ALA A 89 -5.00 5.24 -1.62
C ALA A 89 -5.31 3.73 -1.56
N LEU A 90 -5.01 3.09 -0.42
CA LEU A 90 -5.32 1.67 -0.19
C LEU A 90 -6.83 1.41 -0.22
N CYS A 91 -7.63 2.26 0.43
CA CYS A 91 -9.09 2.10 0.45
C CYS A 91 -9.74 2.31 -0.91
N VAL A 92 -9.30 3.32 -1.68
CA VAL A 92 -9.81 3.60 -3.03
C VAL A 92 -9.62 2.38 -3.92
N VAL A 93 -8.44 1.75 -3.89
CA VAL A 93 -8.17 0.56 -4.69
C VAL A 93 -9.01 -0.65 -4.27
N LEU A 94 -9.26 -0.82 -2.96
CA LEU A 94 -10.12 -1.90 -2.47
C LEU A 94 -11.57 -1.81 -2.92
N GLU A 95 -12.08 -0.58 -3.02
CA GLU A 95 -13.47 -0.28 -3.39
C GLU A 95 -13.66 -0.17 -4.90
N ALA A 96 -12.58 0.05 -5.64
CA ALA A 96 -12.59 0.07 -7.09
C ALA A 96 -12.65 -1.36 -7.66
N ASP A 97 -13.10 -1.45 -8.92
CA ASP A 97 -12.94 -2.64 -9.74
C ASP A 97 -11.48 -2.73 -10.23
N ALA A 98 -10.59 -3.05 -9.29
CA ALA A 98 -9.16 -3.19 -9.53
C ALA A 98 -8.73 -4.66 -9.61
N PRO A 99 -7.60 -4.99 -10.26
CA PRO A 99 -7.10 -6.36 -10.34
C PRO A 99 -6.96 -7.00 -8.97
N GLU A 100 -7.32 -8.28 -8.89
CA GLU A 100 -7.40 -9.03 -7.63
C GLU A 100 -6.09 -9.02 -6.84
N ASP A 101 -4.96 -9.20 -7.52
CA ASP A 101 -3.63 -9.17 -6.88
C ASP A 101 -3.36 -7.85 -6.15
N LEU A 102 -3.74 -6.73 -6.77
CA LEU A 102 -3.56 -5.41 -6.18
C LEU A 102 -4.54 -5.18 -5.02
N ARG A 103 -5.81 -5.61 -5.19
CA ARG A 103 -6.82 -5.54 -4.11
C ARG A 103 -6.39 -6.38 -2.91
N ARG A 104 -5.79 -7.55 -3.13
CA ARG A 104 -5.26 -8.44 -2.09
C ARG A 104 -4.16 -7.78 -1.28
N GLU A 105 -3.17 -7.15 -1.91
CA GLU A 105 -2.11 -6.41 -1.21
C GLU A 105 -2.68 -5.23 -0.40
N CYS A 106 -3.63 -4.48 -0.98
CA CYS A 106 -4.28 -3.37 -0.28
C CYS A 106 -5.10 -3.87 0.92
N ALA A 107 -5.79 -5.01 0.78
CA ALA A 107 -6.56 -5.63 1.85
C ALA A 107 -5.65 -6.04 3.00
N TRP A 108 -4.49 -6.61 2.67
CA TRP A 108 -3.49 -7.01 3.66
C TRP A 108 -2.93 -5.82 4.44
N ALA A 109 -2.59 -4.72 3.76
CA ALA A 109 -2.12 -3.49 4.41
C ALA A 109 -3.18 -2.94 5.39
N VAL A 110 -4.42 -2.86 4.94
CA VAL A 110 -5.55 -2.37 5.73
C VAL A 110 -5.87 -3.27 6.92
N ALA A 111 -5.87 -4.59 6.73
CA ALA A 111 -6.05 -5.55 7.83
C ALA A 111 -4.92 -5.45 8.86
N SER A 112 -3.68 -5.25 8.40
CA SER A 112 -2.52 -5.04 9.27
C SER A 112 -2.65 -3.77 10.12
N LEU A 113 -3.15 -2.68 9.54
CA LEU A 113 -3.49 -1.46 10.29
C LEU A 113 -4.59 -1.70 11.33
N ALA A 114 -5.68 -2.35 10.93
CA ALA A 114 -6.81 -2.61 11.82
C ALA A 114 -6.44 -3.50 13.02
N ARG A 115 -5.53 -4.47 12.83
CA ARG A 115 -5.02 -5.35 13.89
C ARG A 115 -4.31 -4.59 15.01
N ARG A 116 -3.77 -3.39 14.73
CA ARG A 116 -3.03 -2.60 15.73
C ARG A 116 -3.90 -1.75 16.64
N GLY A 117 -5.22 -1.75 16.46
CA GLY A 117 -6.16 -1.12 17.38
C GLY A 117 -6.65 0.27 16.94
N PRO A 118 -7.14 1.11 17.86
CA PRO A 118 -8.07 2.21 17.56
C PRO A 118 -7.45 3.44 16.88
N GLU A 119 -6.18 3.42 16.49
CA GLU A 119 -5.54 4.49 15.72
C GLU A 119 -5.80 4.39 14.21
N LEU A 120 -6.86 3.70 13.79
CA LEU A 120 -7.38 3.93 12.45
C LEU A 120 -7.80 5.40 12.35
N PRO A 121 -7.36 6.14 11.31
CA PRO A 121 -7.71 7.53 11.17
C PRO A 121 -9.23 7.71 11.29
N LYS A 122 -9.68 8.72 12.05
CA LYS A 122 -11.12 8.93 12.34
C LYS A 122 -11.99 9.06 11.08
N HIS A 123 -11.38 9.40 9.95
CA HIS A 123 -12.03 9.50 8.64
C HIS A 123 -12.20 8.16 7.91
N LEU A 124 -11.53 7.09 8.36
CA LEU A 124 -11.83 5.74 7.92
C LEU A 124 -13.01 5.19 8.70
N ASP A 125 -14.14 5.10 8.02
CA ASP A 125 -15.31 4.40 8.53
C ASP A 125 -14.98 2.90 8.67
N ARG A 126 -15.04 2.40 9.91
CA ARG A 126 -14.86 0.97 10.22
C ARG A 126 -15.80 0.07 9.42
N LYS A 127 -17.01 0.55 9.08
CA LYS A 127 -17.95 -0.18 8.22
C LYS A 127 -17.51 -0.19 6.77
N ARG A 128 -16.84 0.86 6.29
CA ARG A 128 -16.27 0.95 4.95
C ARG A 128 -15.10 -0.02 4.82
N LEU A 129 -14.25 -0.08 5.84
CA LEU A 129 -13.20 -1.09 5.97
C LEU A 129 -13.76 -2.51 5.93
N LEU A 130 -14.73 -2.84 6.79
CA LEU A 130 -15.33 -4.17 6.82
C LEU A 130 -15.99 -4.56 5.49
N ARG A 131 -16.66 -3.62 4.81
CA ARG A 131 -17.24 -3.85 3.48
C ARG A 131 -16.16 -4.13 2.43
N ALA A 132 -15.08 -3.36 2.44
CA ALA A 132 -13.94 -3.55 1.56
C ALA A 132 -13.28 -4.92 1.76
N THR A 133 -13.08 -5.36 3.01
CA THR A 133 -12.54 -6.69 3.31
C THR A 133 -13.50 -7.81 2.94
N ALA A 134 -14.81 -7.66 3.20
CA ALA A 134 -15.82 -8.64 2.83
C ALA A 134 -15.96 -8.79 1.31
N ALA A 135 -15.90 -7.69 0.56
CA ALA A 135 -15.90 -7.70 -0.90
C ALA A 135 -14.64 -8.34 -1.50
N ALA A 136 -13.51 -8.36 -0.77
CA ALA A 136 -12.32 -9.09 -1.18
C ALA A 136 -12.44 -10.60 -0.90
N LEU A 137 -13.20 -11.01 0.12
CA LEU A 137 -13.43 -12.43 0.46
C LEU A 137 -14.51 -13.11 -0.40
N GLY A 138 -15.43 -12.34 -0.98
CA GLY A 138 -16.55 -12.85 -1.78
C GLY A 138 -16.29 -12.98 -3.29
N ALA A 139 -15.06 -12.72 -3.75
CA ALA A 139 -14.69 -12.75 -5.18
C ALA A 139 -14.09 -14.10 -5.63
N GLY A 140 -14.46 -15.20 -4.96
CA GLY A 140 -14.02 -16.57 -5.29
C GLY A 140 -15.00 -17.33 -6.16
#